data_AF-A0A6L6F8I4-F1
#
_entry.id   AF-A0A6L6F8I4-F1
#
_cell.length_a   1.000
_cell.length_b   1.000
_cell.length_c   1.000
_cell.angle_alpha   90.00
_cell.angle_beta   90.00
_cell.angle_gamma   90.00
#
_symmetry.space_group_name_H-M   'P 1'
#
loop_
_entity.id
_entity.type
_entity.pdbx_description
1 polymer ?
#
loop_
_entity_poly.entity_id
_entity_poly.type
_entity_poly.pdbx_seq_one_letter_code
_entity_poly.pdbx_strand_id
1 'polypeptide(L)'
;MNDVMIVTPHSSFRDRLIYDGMASTEYGNISLSDAVNIYCMKKDMICPVCGEVNCVYFKRLCDDLLKKPNDKELKKIMVKSQTIGVPFTKVFDEYRNKVENQLAGALKRNGIVPTLKIRREMFSKYMNLFDMLNRKVVNGKEIYIDKHIKSSIFSKINSKTSAVLTYLNTLDATRNIKNYPEMIDALRKNDFNRASKIFYKMMPKDLESYLALDTIIDEAIAKKQVDEELKKIQGKAKEEIMKLQINEAIKTASEIISDIGDKASKIIGDKYKVASDKIINELNDFKGKKIKNSSDALKILEKTINNPYLKVHKKDLPAISQAIKFIDGKKLSENLYKLGSSFKLADKFLKFEK
;
A
#
# COMPACT_ATOMS: atom_id res chain seq x y z
N MET A 1 -13.77 -7.20 12.00
CA MET A 1 -12.69 -7.80 11.18
C MET A 1 -12.71 -7.05 9.86
N ASN A 2 -12.01 -5.91 9.78
CA ASN A 2 -12.23 -4.90 8.73
C ASN A 2 -10.94 -4.55 7.99
N ASP A 3 -10.17 -5.56 7.61
CA ASP A 3 -9.57 -5.58 6.27
C ASP A 3 -10.74 -5.56 5.28
N VAL A 4 -10.68 -5.14 4.02
CA VAL A 4 -9.75 -4.30 3.25
C VAL A 4 -8.38 -4.86 2.73
N MET A 5 -8.18 -4.80 1.41
CA MET A 5 -7.00 -5.15 0.59
C MET A 5 -6.39 -6.54 0.78
N ILE A 6 -7.18 -7.56 0.46
CA ILE A 6 -6.69 -8.83 -0.07
C ILE A 6 -6.24 -8.59 -1.52
N VAL A 7 -4.98 -8.21 -1.66
CA VAL A 7 -4.19 -8.68 -2.81
C VAL A 7 -4.12 -10.20 -2.68
N THR A 8 -4.70 -10.97 -3.61
CA THR A 8 -4.47 -12.43 -3.65
C THR A 8 -2.98 -12.71 -3.82
N PRO A 9 -2.43 -13.74 -3.15
CA PRO A 9 -1.05 -13.73 -2.70
C PRO A 9 -0.06 -13.82 -3.86
N HIS A 10 0.86 -12.85 -3.96
CA HIS A 10 2.26 -13.00 -4.41
C HIS A 10 2.99 -11.66 -4.28
N SER A 11 3.26 -11.23 -3.04
CA SER A 11 4.13 -10.09 -2.75
C SER A 11 4.76 -10.23 -1.36
N SER A 12 5.87 -10.98 -1.34
CA SER A 12 6.98 -11.10 -0.37
C SER A 12 7.05 -10.24 0.91
N PHE A 13 6.53 -9.01 0.91
CA PHE A 13 6.39 -8.21 2.13
C PHE A 13 5.26 -8.73 3.06
N ARG A 14 4.25 -9.42 2.51
CA ARG A 14 3.15 -10.00 3.29
C ARG A 14 3.54 -11.27 4.05
N ASP A 15 4.30 -12.16 3.42
CA ASP A 15 4.51 -13.52 3.92
C ASP A 15 5.30 -13.58 5.24
N ARG A 16 6.09 -12.54 5.57
CA ARG A 16 6.83 -12.43 6.85
C ARG A 16 6.06 -11.71 7.97
N LEU A 17 4.90 -11.12 7.67
CA LEU A 17 4.12 -10.32 8.61
C LEU A 17 2.79 -10.97 9.05
N ILE A 18 2.27 -11.92 8.28
CA ILE A 18 0.95 -12.54 8.52
C ILE A 18 0.96 -13.57 9.68
N TYR A 19 2.10 -14.17 10.01
CA TYR A 19 2.16 -15.32 10.93
C TYR A 19 2.38 -15.00 12.42
N ASP A 20 2.73 -13.76 12.80
CA ASP A 20 3.00 -13.40 14.20
C ASP A 20 1.84 -12.65 14.87
N GLY A 21 0.85 -13.43 15.32
CA GLY A 21 0.10 -13.17 16.55
C GLY A 21 -1.01 -12.10 16.52
N MET A 22 -2.22 -12.52 16.92
CA MET A 22 -3.28 -11.59 17.34
C MET A 22 -2.85 -10.86 18.62
N ALA A 23 -2.57 -9.56 18.54
CA ALA A 23 -2.32 -8.70 19.71
C ALA A 23 -3.49 -7.70 19.89
N SER A 24 -3.99 -7.58 21.11
CA SER A 24 -5.33 -7.04 21.44
C SER A 24 -5.42 -5.52 21.62
N THR A 25 -4.39 -4.74 21.29
CA THR A 25 -4.37 -3.29 21.49
C THR A 25 -3.77 -2.53 20.30
N GLU A 26 -4.26 -1.31 20.06
CA GLU A 26 -3.59 -0.38 19.15
C GLU A 26 -2.25 0.05 19.76
N TYR A 27 -1.17 -0.63 19.40
CA TYR A 27 0.17 -0.12 19.68
C TYR A 27 0.36 1.20 18.91
N GLY A 28 0.69 2.25 19.67
CA GLY A 28 0.84 3.62 19.17
C GLY A 28 1.96 3.76 18.14
N ASN A 29 2.21 5.00 17.71
CA ASN A 29 3.30 5.28 16.79
C ASN A 29 4.65 4.82 17.33
N ILE A 30 5.58 4.50 16.43
CA ILE A 30 6.95 4.14 16.81
C ILE A 30 7.54 5.21 17.73
N SER A 31 8.13 4.79 18.86
CA SER A 31 8.76 5.72 19.80
C SER A 31 10.12 6.20 19.29
N LEU A 32 10.66 7.28 19.87
CA LEU A 32 12.04 7.66 19.56
C LEU A 32 13.02 6.58 20.03
N SER A 33 12.75 5.92 21.16
CA SER A 33 13.50 4.76 21.64
C SER A 33 13.55 3.60 20.63
N ASP A 34 12.43 3.23 20.03
CA ASP A 34 12.39 2.20 18.97
C ASP A 34 13.25 2.57 17.76
N ALA A 35 13.17 3.83 17.32
CA ALA A 35 13.97 4.35 16.21
C ALA A 35 15.46 4.37 16.54
N VAL A 36 15.83 4.74 17.77
CA VAL A 36 17.21 4.68 18.29
C VAL A 36 17.74 3.25 18.28
N ASN A 37 16.96 2.27 18.74
CA ASN A 37 17.36 0.86 18.72
C ASN A 37 17.66 0.38 17.29
N ILE A 38 16.77 0.67 16.33
CA ILE A 38 16.97 0.33 14.90
C ILE A 38 18.20 1.02 14.31
N TYR A 39 18.48 2.24 14.75
CA TYR A 39 19.56 3.06 14.22
C TYR A 39 20.94 2.64 14.77
N CYS A 40 21.03 2.43 16.08
CA CYS A 40 22.28 2.16 16.81
C CYS A 40 22.68 0.67 16.86
N MET A 41 21.78 -0.27 16.56
CA MET A 41 22.08 -1.71 16.59
C MET A 41 22.43 -2.29 15.20
N LYS A 42 22.77 -1.47 14.21
CA LYS A 42 23.28 -1.93 12.91
C LYS A 42 24.66 -2.58 13.09
N LYS A 43 24.84 -3.82 12.58
CA LYS A 43 26.07 -4.61 12.74
C LYS A 43 27.32 -3.91 12.17
N ASP A 44 27.16 -3.27 11.01
CA ASP A 44 28.22 -2.57 10.28
C ASP A 44 28.00 -1.05 10.35
N MET A 45 28.09 -0.51 11.57
CA MET A 45 27.71 0.88 11.87
C MET A 45 28.74 1.90 11.34
N ILE A 46 28.47 2.41 10.14
CA ILE A 46 29.14 3.58 9.54
C ILE A 46 28.59 4.85 10.20
N CYS A 47 29.48 5.77 10.57
CA CYS A 47 29.07 7.07 11.09
C CYS A 47 28.35 7.91 10.03
N PRO A 48 27.12 8.38 10.30
CA PRO A 48 26.30 9.10 9.32
C PRO A 48 26.93 10.37 8.75
N VAL A 49 27.82 11.01 9.52
CA VAL A 49 28.36 12.37 9.28
C VAL A 49 29.82 12.35 8.83
N CYS A 50 30.64 11.42 9.33
CA CYS A 50 32.07 11.34 8.96
C CYS A 50 32.43 10.09 8.14
N GLY A 51 31.49 9.15 7.96
CA GLY A 51 31.67 7.95 7.14
C GLY A 51 32.66 6.91 7.69
N GLU A 52 33.16 7.11 8.91
CA GLU A 52 34.02 6.15 9.59
C GLU A 52 33.23 4.96 10.14
N VAL A 53 33.70 3.75 9.84
CA VAL A 53 33.29 2.54 10.55
C VAL A 53 33.77 2.64 12.00
N ASN A 54 32.94 2.26 12.98
CA ASN A 54 33.29 2.28 14.41
C ASN A 54 33.71 3.66 14.98
N CYS A 55 33.23 4.76 14.39
CA CYS A 55 33.50 6.13 14.90
C CYS A 55 33.24 6.23 16.41
N VAL A 56 34.27 6.57 17.19
CA VAL A 56 34.21 6.61 18.66
C VAL A 56 33.14 7.58 19.17
N TYR A 57 32.98 8.75 18.54
CA TYR A 57 31.94 9.71 18.90
C TYR A 57 30.53 9.15 18.69
N PHE A 58 30.29 8.52 17.53
CA PHE A 58 28.97 7.95 17.21
C PHE A 58 28.65 6.72 18.07
N LYS A 59 29.66 5.86 18.32
CA LYS A 59 29.51 4.70 19.21
C LYS A 59 29.16 5.13 20.63
N ARG A 60 29.88 6.10 21.22
CA ARG A 60 29.55 6.65 22.54
C ARG A 60 28.15 7.25 22.59
N LEU A 61 27.75 8.00 21.56
CA LEU A 61 26.38 8.53 21.45
C LEU A 61 25.34 7.40 21.47
N CYS A 62 25.55 6.33 20.70
CA CYS A 62 24.67 5.17 20.71
C CYS A 62 24.66 4.44 22.05
N ASP A 63 25.83 4.22 22.68
CA ASP A 63 25.94 3.61 24.01
C ASP A 63 25.21 4.44 25.08
N ASP A 64 25.24 5.77 25.00
CA ASP A 64 24.54 6.68 25.91
C ASP A 64 23.02 6.69 25.68
N LEU A 65 22.59 6.64 24.42
CA LEU A 65 21.17 6.61 24.04
C LEU A 65 20.51 5.29 24.44
N LEU A 66 21.13 4.14 24.12
CA LEU A 66 20.59 2.81 24.43
C LEU A 66 20.40 2.55 25.94
N LYS A 67 21.10 3.30 26.79
CA LYS A 67 20.97 3.23 28.27
C LYS A 67 19.81 4.06 28.84
N LYS A 68 19.04 4.81 28.05
CA LYS A 68 18.00 5.72 28.58
C LYS A 68 16.60 5.10 28.60
N PRO A 69 15.87 5.21 29.73
CA PRO A 69 14.58 4.52 29.90
C PRO A 69 13.39 5.28 29.26
N ASN A 70 13.56 6.52 28.80
CA ASN A 70 12.44 7.33 28.29
C ASN A 70 12.81 8.30 27.16
N ASP A 71 11.82 8.59 26.30
CA ASP A 71 11.93 9.49 25.15
C ASP A 71 12.32 10.94 25.51
N LYS A 72 12.02 11.41 26.73
CA LYS A 72 12.36 12.77 27.18
C LYS A 72 13.87 12.95 27.39
N GLU A 73 14.53 11.94 27.95
CA GLU A 73 15.99 11.91 28.10
C GLU A 73 16.70 11.65 26.77
N LEU A 74 16.18 10.75 25.94
CA LEU A 74 16.68 10.54 24.56
C LEU A 74 16.68 11.86 23.78
N LYS A 75 15.57 12.62 23.79
CA LYS A 75 15.50 13.94 23.15
C LYS A 75 16.54 14.93 23.68
N LYS A 76 16.79 14.97 25.00
CA LYS A 76 17.83 15.84 25.58
C LYS A 76 19.23 15.50 25.05
N ILE A 77 19.57 14.22 24.93
CA ILE A 77 20.87 13.78 24.39
C ILE A 77 20.95 14.07 22.89
N MET A 78 19.89 13.78 22.13
CA MET A 78 19.81 14.08 20.69
C MET A 78 20.02 15.57 20.40
N VAL A 79 19.38 16.46 21.18
CA VAL A 79 19.55 17.92 21.04
C VAL A 79 20.96 18.39 21.40
N LYS A 80 21.61 17.78 22.41
CA LYS A 80 23.02 18.05 22.73
C LYS A 80 23.98 17.58 21.62
N SER A 81 23.68 16.47 20.95
CA SER A 81 24.42 16.03 19.75
C SER A 81 23.94 16.78 18.51
N GLN A 82 24.36 18.05 18.38
CA GLN A 82 23.98 18.89 17.24
C GLN A 82 24.37 18.30 15.87
N THR A 83 25.45 17.51 15.80
CA THR A 83 25.97 16.96 14.54
C THR A 83 25.24 15.70 14.07
N ILE A 84 24.79 14.82 14.99
CA ILE A 84 24.16 13.54 14.65
C ILE A 84 22.71 13.50 15.15
N GLY A 85 22.49 13.79 16.43
CA GLY A 85 21.18 13.63 17.07
C GLY A 85 20.11 14.61 16.59
N VAL A 86 20.45 15.89 16.40
CA VAL A 86 19.50 16.88 15.84
C VAL A 86 19.10 16.51 14.40
N PRO A 87 20.04 16.22 13.46
CA PRO A 87 19.68 15.72 12.14
C PRO A 87 18.88 14.41 12.16
N PHE A 88 19.24 13.42 12.98
CA PHE A 88 18.48 12.17 13.11
C PHE A 88 17.03 12.41 13.57
N THR A 89 16.83 13.31 14.55
CA THR A 89 15.48 13.66 15.03
C THR A 89 14.61 14.24 13.90
N LYS A 90 15.19 15.08 13.02
CA LYS A 90 14.47 15.60 11.84
C LYS A 90 14.07 14.48 10.87
N VAL A 91 14.93 13.50 10.63
CA VAL A 91 14.65 12.34 9.77
C VAL A 91 13.54 11.46 10.37
N PHE A 92 13.54 11.29 11.69
CA PHE A 92 12.49 10.57 12.41
C PHE A 92 11.13 11.30 12.34
N ASP A 93 11.09 12.61 12.59
CA ASP A 93 9.86 13.40 12.50
C ASP A 93 9.33 13.44 11.05
N GLU A 94 10.23 13.53 10.06
CA GLU A 94 9.90 13.40 8.63
C GLU A 94 9.27 12.05 8.30
N TYR A 95 9.85 10.94 8.75
CA TYR A 95 9.27 9.61 8.61
C TYR A 95 7.85 9.56 9.19
N ARG A 96 7.66 10.04 10.42
CA ARG A 96 6.35 10.00 11.09
C ARG A 96 5.29 10.76 10.29
N ASN A 97 5.64 11.96 9.84
CA ASN A 97 4.74 12.86 9.13
C ASN A 97 4.44 12.42 7.69
N LYS A 98 5.46 11.99 6.93
CA LYS A 98 5.32 11.67 5.50
C LYS A 98 4.96 10.21 5.22
N VAL A 99 5.38 9.27 6.09
CA VAL A 99 5.35 7.83 5.81
C VAL A 99 4.54 7.07 6.85
N GLU A 100 4.86 7.18 8.15
CA GLU A 100 4.21 6.38 9.19
C GLU A 100 2.70 6.64 9.23
N ASN A 101 2.28 7.90 9.33
CA ASN A 101 0.86 8.24 9.44
C ASN A 101 0.07 7.82 8.18
N GLN A 102 0.68 7.91 6.99
CA GLN A 102 0.04 7.48 5.74
C GLN A 102 -0.06 5.96 5.63
N LEU A 103 1.02 5.23 5.90
CA LEU A 103 1.04 3.77 5.85
C LEU A 103 0.23 3.16 6.99
N ALA A 104 0.31 3.67 8.22
CA ALA A 104 -0.54 3.22 9.33
C ALA A 104 -2.02 3.55 9.09
N GLY A 105 -2.34 4.73 8.56
CA GLY A 105 -3.69 5.09 8.15
C GLY A 105 -4.20 4.20 7.00
N ALA A 106 -3.32 3.85 6.05
CA ALA A 106 -3.62 2.88 5.02
C ALA A 106 -3.80 1.47 5.60
N LEU A 107 -2.95 0.99 6.51
CA LEU A 107 -3.04 -0.33 7.16
C LEU A 107 -4.25 -0.46 8.07
N LYS A 108 -4.66 0.60 8.79
CA LYS A 108 -5.94 0.62 9.53
C LYS A 108 -7.14 0.59 8.59
N ARG A 109 -7.14 1.43 7.54
CA ARG A 109 -8.10 1.31 6.43
C ARG A 109 -8.00 -0.02 5.69
N ASN A 110 -6.84 -0.68 5.77
CA ASN A 110 -6.35 -2.03 5.49
C ASN A 110 -6.82 -3.18 6.41
N GLY A 111 -7.45 -2.88 7.56
CA GLY A 111 -7.74 -3.85 8.63
C GLY A 111 -6.56 -4.48 9.36
N ILE A 112 -5.35 -4.20 8.90
CA ILE A 112 -4.10 -4.68 9.46
C ILE A 112 -3.77 -3.73 10.60
N VAL A 113 -3.87 -4.21 11.84
CA VAL A 113 -3.42 -3.45 13.00
C VAL A 113 -1.89 -3.29 12.90
N PRO A 114 -1.35 -2.06 12.77
CA PRO A 114 0.09 -1.86 12.65
C PRO A 114 0.77 -2.07 14.00
N THR A 115 1.13 -3.33 14.27
CA THR A 115 1.85 -3.75 15.49
C THR A 115 3.20 -3.05 15.63
N LEU A 116 3.77 -3.05 16.84
CA LEU A 116 5.10 -2.50 17.08
C LEU A 116 6.17 -3.15 16.19
N LYS A 117 6.08 -4.46 15.93
CA LYS A 117 6.96 -5.19 14.98
C LYS A 117 6.87 -4.61 13.58
N ILE A 118 5.65 -4.43 13.06
CA ILE A 118 5.40 -3.84 11.73
C ILE A 118 5.97 -2.42 11.64
N ARG A 119 5.73 -1.57 12.65
CA ARG A 119 6.23 -0.19 12.66
C ARG A 119 7.77 -0.11 12.73
N ARG A 120 8.40 -0.98 13.51
CA ARG A 120 9.87 -1.13 13.56
C ARG A 120 10.43 -1.56 12.20
N GLU A 121 9.80 -2.51 11.51
CA GLU A 121 10.22 -2.89 10.16
C GLU A 121 10.02 -1.74 9.17
N MET A 122 8.85 -1.06 9.17
CA MET A 122 8.59 0.11 8.33
C MET A 122 9.66 1.19 8.49
N PHE A 123 10.04 1.53 9.73
CA PHE A 123 11.11 2.51 9.98
C PHE A 123 12.47 2.02 9.51
N SER A 124 12.82 0.74 9.72
CA SER A 124 14.06 0.15 9.21
C SER A 124 14.14 0.21 7.67
N LYS A 125 13.05 -0.14 6.96
CA LYS A 125 12.98 -0.07 5.49
C LYS A 125 13.02 1.38 4.99
N TYR A 126 12.38 2.32 5.69
CA TYR A 126 12.49 3.75 5.42
C TYR A 126 13.94 4.23 5.59
N MET A 127 14.60 3.92 6.71
CA MET A 127 15.99 4.32 6.97
C MET A 127 16.94 3.74 5.93
N ASN A 128 16.76 2.48 5.51
CA ASN A 128 17.57 1.90 4.43
C ASN A 128 17.38 2.63 3.08
N LEU A 129 16.17 3.13 2.79
CA LEU A 129 15.92 3.97 1.61
C LEU A 129 16.47 5.39 1.79
N PHE A 130 16.38 5.95 2.99
CA PHE A 130 16.96 7.24 3.35
C PHE A 130 18.47 7.24 3.16
N ASP A 131 19.16 6.24 3.72
CA ASP A 131 20.60 6.04 3.54
C ASP A 131 20.90 5.94 2.04
N MET A 132 20.14 5.13 1.28
CA MET A 132 20.35 4.95 -0.16
C MET A 132 20.14 6.24 -0.98
N LEU A 133 19.16 7.08 -0.65
CA LEU A 133 18.85 8.31 -1.40
C LEU A 133 19.62 9.55 -0.92
N ASN A 134 20.25 9.53 0.26
CA ASN A 134 21.01 10.67 0.79
C ASN A 134 22.52 10.39 0.93
N ARG A 135 22.99 9.15 0.66
CA ARG A 135 24.42 8.80 0.56
C ARG A 135 25.16 9.70 -0.44
N LYS A 136 26.31 10.22 -0.01
CA LYS A 136 27.30 10.97 -0.78
C LYS A 136 28.70 10.48 -0.42
N VAL A 137 29.63 10.52 -1.36
CA VAL A 137 31.04 10.26 -1.09
C VAL A 137 31.75 11.60 -0.87
N VAL A 138 32.42 11.76 0.27
CA VAL A 138 33.24 12.93 0.59
C VAL A 138 34.59 12.43 1.08
N ASN A 139 35.68 12.84 0.42
CA ASN A 139 37.06 12.42 0.72
C ASN A 139 37.20 10.90 0.86
N GLY A 140 36.57 10.14 -0.06
CA GLY A 140 36.57 8.67 -0.08
C GLY A 140 35.64 7.98 0.93
N LYS A 141 34.89 8.73 1.74
CA LYS A 141 34.03 8.18 2.81
C LYS A 141 32.54 8.37 2.48
N GLU A 142 31.73 7.34 2.72
CA GLU A 142 30.27 7.43 2.56
C GLU A 142 29.64 8.15 3.75
N ILE A 143 29.01 9.31 3.50
CA ILE A 143 28.20 10.03 4.48
C ILE A 143 26.74 10.05 4.00
N TYR A 144 25.78 10.00 4.92
CA TYR A 144 24.35 9.91 4.56
C TYR A 144 23.42 10.77 5.42
N ILE A 145 23.92 11.37 6.50
CA ILE A 145 23.27 12.50 7.16
C ILE A 145 24.27 13.67 7.16
N ASP A 146 24.01 14.65 6.30
CA ASP A 146 24.78 15.89 6.30
C ASP A 146 24.34 16.77 7.49
N LYS A 147 25.32 17.12 8.33
CA LYS A 147 25.18 17.97 9.53
C LYS A 147 24.53 19.33 9.26
N HIS A 148 24.56 19.78 8.00
CA HIS A 148 24.00 21.05 7.52
C HIS A 148 22.72 20.86 6.68
N ILE A 149 22.10 19.68 6.70
CA ILE A 149 20.84 19.40 5.97
C ILE A 149 19.79 20.45 6.28
N LYS A 150 19.53 21.29 5.27
CA LYS A 150 18.36 22.16 5.18
C LYS A 150 17.13 21.36 4.71
N SER A 151 17.32 20.29 3.94
CA SER A 151 16.26 19.45 3.36
C SER A 151 16.80 18.10 2.83
N SER A 152 16.14 16.99 3.16
CA SER A 152 16.36 15.66 2.55
C SER A 152 15.63 15.55 1.20
N ILE A 153 15.77 14.44 0.46
CA ILE A 153 14.87 14.16 -0.68
C ILE A 153 13.39 14.05 -0.24
N PHE A 154 13.13 13.40 0.90
CA PHE A 154 11.78 13.16 1.40
C PHE A 154 11.04 14.46 1.78
N SER A 155 11.79 15.48 2.20
CA SER A 155 11.23 16.79 2.52
C SER A 155 10.73 17.52 1.28
N LYS A 156 11.34 17.22 0.12
CA LYS A 156 11.08 17.84 -1.19
C LYS A 156 10.03 17.12 -2.02
N ILE A 157 9.50 15.98 -1.55
CA ILE A 157 8.47 15.22 -2.27
C ILE A 157 7.17 15.15 -1.49
N ASN A 158 6.08 14.84 -2.20
CA ASN A 158 4.80 14.61 -1.54
C ASN A 158 4.82 13.31 -0.72
N SER A 159 3.92 13.18 0.26
CA SER A 159 3.89 12.04 1.18
C SER A 159 3.47 10.73 0.49
N LYS A 160 2.58 10.76 -0.51
CA LYS A 160 2.17 9.60 -1.32
C LYS A 160 3.39 9.01 -2.04
N THR A 161 4.23 9.85 -2.64
CA THR A 161 5.51 9.46 -3.27
C THR A 161 6.48 8.87 -2.25
N SER A 162 6.63 9.52 -1.09
CA SER A 162 7.47 9.03 0.01
C SER A 162 7.07 7.63 0.48
N ALA A 163 5.77 7.40 0.66
CA ALA A 163 5.20 6.11 1.04
C ALA A 163 5.38 5.05 -0.06
N VAL A 164 5.15 5.39 -1.34
CA VAL A 164 5.34 4.48 -2.48
C VAL A 164 6.80 4.08 -2.66
N LEU A 165 7.76 5.01 -2.62
CA LEU A 165 9.18 4.67 -2.70
C LEU A 165 9.62 3.79 -1.53
N THR A 166 9.12 4.09 -0.31
CA THR A 166 9.35 3.25 0.88
C THR A 166 8.82 1.84 0.67
N TYR A 167 7.59 1.70 0.15
CA TYR A 167 6.97 0.41 -0.19
C TYR A 167 7.76 -0.35 -1.25
N LEU A 168 8.22 0.28 -2.32
CA LEU A 168 9.09 -0.37 -3.31
C LEU A 168 10.42 -0.86 -2.69
N ASN A 169 10.95 -0.22 -1.64
CA ASN A 169 12.12 -0.73 -0.92
C ASN A 169 11.80 -1.93 0.00
N THR A 170 10.52 -2.25 0.25
CA THR A 170 10.11 -3.37 1.10
C THR A 170 9.82 -4.67 0.35
N LEU A 171 9.53 -4.59 -0.95
CA LEU A 171 9.23 -5.74 -1.81
C LEU A 171 10.49 -6.55 -2.13
N ASP A 172 10.38 -7.87 -2.31
CA ASP A 172 11.50 -8.69 -2.80
C ASP A 172 11.53 -8.78 -4.34
N ALA A 173 12.62 -9.33 -4.88
CA ALA A 173 12.84 -9.60 -6.31
C ALA A 173 12.64 -8.36 -7.21
N THR A 174 12.16 -8.54 -8.44
CA THR A 174 12.09 -7.51 -9.49
C THR A 174 11.32 -6.25 -9.10
N ARG A 175 10.45 -6.28 -8.08
CA ARG A 175 9.74 -5.09 -7.59
C ARG A 175 10.55 -4.23 -6.60
N ASN A 176 11.69 -4.72 -6.07
CA ASN A 176 12.50 -3.94 -5.14
C ASN A 176 13.17 -2.75 -5.84
N ILE A 177 13.01 -1.53 -5.32
CA ILE A 177 13.64 -0.31 -5.89
C ILE A 177 15.17 -0.41 -6.04
N LYS A 178 15.85 -1.22 -5.22
CA LYS A 178 17.30 -1.49 -5.32
C LYS A 178 17.74 -2.08 -6.65
N ASN A 179 16.83 -2.75 -7.36
CA ASN A 179 17.09 -3.34 -8.68
C ASN A 179 17.00 -2.32 -9.83
N TYR A 180 16.81 -1.03 -9.51
CA TYR A 180 16.72 0.09 -10.44
C TYR A 180 17.79 1.14 -10.09
N PRO A 181 19.10 0.83 -10.21
CA PRO A 181 20.18 1.73 -9.77
C PRO A 181 20.17 3.09 -10.48
N GLU A 182 19.83 3.13 -11.78
CA GLU A 182 19.69 4.39 -12.50
C GLU A 182 18.47 5.22 -12.05
N MET A 183 17.38 4.56 -11.64
CA MET A 183 16.21 5.25 -11.05
C MET A 183 16.61 5.88 -9.72
N ILE A 184 17.40 5.17 -8.90
CA ILE A 184 17.94 5.68 -7.64
C ILE A 184 18.85 6.90 -7.88
N ASP A 185 19.71 6.87 -8.89
CA ASP A 185 20.55 8.02 -9.27
C ASP A 185 19.70 9.22 -9.75
N ALA A 186 18.69 8.99 -10.58
CA ALA A 186 17.74 10.03 -11.00
C ALA A 186 16.98 10.63 -9.80
N LEU A 187 16.49 9.79 -8.88
CA LEU A 187 15.84 10.23 -7.64
C LEU A 187 16.78 11.08 -6.76
N ARG A 188 18.04 10.65 -6.55
CA ARG A 188 19.06 11.43 -5.83
C ARG A 188 19.26 12.84 -6.43
N LYS A 189 19.15 12.95 -7.76
CA LYS A 189 19.21 14.21 -8.53
C LYS A 189 17.89 14.98 -8.56
N ASN A 190 16.84 14.48 -7.88
CA ASN A 190 15.47 15.01 -7.90
C ASN A 190 14.86 15.07 -9.31
N ASP A 191 15.24 14.15 -10.20
CA ASP A 191 14.73 14.00 -11.57
C ASP A 191 13.69 12.85 -11.62
N PHE A 192 12.43 13.21 -11.44
CA PHE A 192 11.32 12.27 -11.41
C PHE A 192 10.85 11.87 -12.82
N ASN A 193 11.20 12.65 -13.84
CA ASN A 193 10.96 12.27 -15.23
C ASN A 193 11.84 11.07 -15.60
N ARG A 194 13.16 11.21 -15.47
CA ARG A 194 14.09 10.12 -15.77
C ARG A 194 13.82 8.90 -14.90
N ALA A 195 13.56 9.09 -13.60
CA ALA A 195 13.22 8.00 -12.69
C ALA A 195 11.97 7.22 -13.17
N SER A 196 10.90 7.93 -13.57
CA SER A 196 9.67 7.30 -14.10
C SER A 196 9.94 6.51 -15.39
N LYS A 197 10.72 7.06 -16.33
CA LYS A 197 11.04 6.40 -17.60
C LYS A 197 11.87 5.13 -17.41
N ILE A 198 12.84 5.15 -16.50
CA ILE A 198 13.65 3.96 -16.15
C ILE A 198 12.75 2.90 -15.51
N PHE A 199 11.94 3.29 -14.52
CA PHE A 199 11.04 2.38 -13.83
C PHE A 199 10.05 1.73 -14.81
N TYR A 200 9.38 2.51 -15.66
CA TYR A 200 8.44 1.98 -16.68
C TYR A 200 9.06 0.92 -17.60
N LYS A 201 10.32 1.10 -18.01
CA LYS A 201 11.03 0.15 -18.89
C LYS A 201 11.24 -1.20 -18.21
N MET A 202 11.67 -1.20 -16.95
CA MET A 202 12.12 -2.40 -16.24
C MET A 202 11.07 -3.03 -15.31
N MET A 203 10.04 -2.29 -14.91
CA MET A 203 9.06 -2.76 -13.93
C MET A 203 8.20 -3.92 -14.46
N PRO A 204 7.79 -4.87 -13.59
CA PRO A 204 6.74 -5.83 -13.88
C PRO A 204 5.48 -5.17 -14.42
N LYS A 205 4.74 -5.89 -15.27
CA LYS A 205 3.49 -5.39 -15.88
C LYS A 205 2.27 -5.78 -15.02
N ASP A 206 2.35 -5.46 -13.73
CA ASP A 206 1.33 -5.71 -12.71
C ASP A 206 0.77 -4.41 -12.12
N LEU A 207 -0.39 -4.51 -11.45
CA LEU A 207 -1.17 -3.36 -11.01
C LEU A 207 -0.40 -2.52 -9.99
N GLU A 208 0.29 -3.14 -9.04
CA GLU A 208 1.11 -2.45 -8.05
C GLU A 208 2.24 -1.65 -8.69
N SER A 209 2.92 -2.20 -9.70
CA SER A 209 4.00 -1.51 -10.42
C SER A 209 3.47 -0.31 -11.21
N TYR A 210 2.34 -0.46 -11.90
CA TYR A 210 1.71 0.66 -12.61
C TYR A 210 1.19 1.76 -11.67
N LEU A 211 0.58 1.41 -10.52
CA LEU A 211 0.14 2.39 -9.52
C LEU A 211 1.31 3.12 -8.85
N ALA A 212 2.44 2.42 -8.64
CA ALA A 212 3.68 3.03 -8.18
C ALA A 212 4.24 4.01 -9.23
N LEU A 213 4.26 3.60 -10.50
CA LEU A 213 4.68 4.46 -11.61
C LEU A 213 3.83 5.73 -11.72
N ASP A 214 2.49 5.61 -11.73
CA ASP A 214 1.59 6.78 -11.83
C ASP A 214 1.84 7.77 -10.67
N THR A 215 2.14 7.26 -9.46
CA THR A 215 2.54 8.11 -8.32
C THR A 215 3.88 8.82 -8.51
N ILE A 216 4.87 8.17 -9.15
CA ILE A 216 6.17 8.80 -9.44
C ILE A 216 6.01 9.83 -10.57
N ILE A 217 5.10 9.59 -11.52
CA ILE A 217 4.72 10.54 -12.57
C ILE A 217 3.96 11.75 -11.98
N ASP A 218 3.05 11.55 -11.02
CA ASP A 218 2.40 12.64 -10.29
C ASP A 218 3.42 13.59 -9.64
N GLU A 219 4.51 13.05 -9.09
CA GLU A 219 5.61 13.85 -8.53
C GLU A 219 6.37 14.61 -9.63
N ALA A 220 6.62 14.00 -10.80
CA ALA A 220 7.20 14.69 -11.95
C ALA A 220 6.31 15.82 -12.47
N ILE A 221 4.98 15.63 -12.48
CA ILE A 221 3.97 16.65 -12.80
C ILE A 221 4.05 17.80 -11.81
N ALA A 222 4.00 17.51 -10.50
CA ALA A 222 4.09 18.52 -9.44
C ALA A 222 5.39 19.34 -9.52
N LYS A 223 6.50 18.73 -9.95
CA LYS A 223 7.80 19.38 -10.17
C LYS A 223 7.96 20.05 -11.54
N LYS A 224 6.95 20.00 -12.42
CA LYS A 224 6.98 20.52 -13.81
C LYS A 224 8.11 19.91 -14.67
N GLN A 225 8.43 18.64 -14.45
CA GLN A 225 9.52 17.93 -15.14
C GLN A 225 9.08 17.15 -16.38
N VAL A 226 7.79 17.21 -16.74
CA VAL A 226 7.15 16.29 -17.71
C VAL A 226 7.40 16.69 -19.16
N ASP A 227 7.80 15.72 -19.99
CA ASP A 227 7.88 15.84 -21.44
C ASP A 227 6.86 14.94 -22.17
N GLU A 228 6.83 15.02 -23.51
CA GLU A 228 5.90 14.28 -24.36
C GLU A 228 6.06 12.75 -24.30
N GLU A 229 7.25 12.23 -24.03
CA GLU A 229 7.44 10.79 -23.83
C GLU A 229 6.79 10.38 -22.50
N LEU A 230 6.99 11.16 -21.44
CA LEU A 230 6.41 10.87 -20.14
C LEU A 230 4.87 11.00 -20.13
N LYS A 231 4.29 11.95 -20.86
CA LYS A 231 2.83 12.04 -21.07
C LYS A 231 2.29 10.78 -21.74
N LYS A 232 2.97 10.27 -22.79
CA LYS A 232 2.59 9.01 -23.47
C LYS A 232 2.69 7.81 -22.54
N ILE A 233 3.72 7.75 -21.68
CA ILE A 233 3.85 6.70 -20.66
C ILE A 233 2.71 6.80 -19.64
N GLN A 234 2.34 8.00 -19.18
CA GLN A 234 1.23 8.17 -18.24
C GLN A 234 -0.10 7.70 -18.82
N GLY A 235 -0.40 8.03 -20.08
CA GLY A 235 -1.61 7.56 -20.77
C GLY A 235 -1.70 6.03 -20.77
N LYS A 236 -0.62 5.36 -21.20
CA LYS A 236 -0.52 3.88 -21.20
C LYS A 236 -0.61 3.29 -19.80
N ALA A 237 0.01 3.92 -18.80
CA ALA A 237 -0.07 3.46 -17.41
C ALA A 237 -1.52 3.52 -16.89
N LYS A 238 -2.26 4.60 -17.15
CA LYS A 238 -3.65 4.74 -16.73
C LYS A 238 -4.59 3.75 -17.44
N GLU A 239 -4.35 3.48 -18.71
CA GLU A 239 -5.08 2.45 -19.47
C GLU A 239 -4.86 1.04 -18.89
N GLU A 240 -3.59 0.65 -18.64
CA GLU A 240 -3.28 -0.65 -18.04
C GLU A 240 -3.76 -0.76 -16.58
N ILE A 241 -3.70 0.31 -15.78
CA ILE A 241 -4.32 0.34 -14.43
C ILE A 241 -5.82 0.02 -14.52
N MET A 242 -6.55 0.72 -15.39
CA MET A 242 -7.99 0.51 -15.56
C MET A 242 -8.31 -0.92 -16.01
N LYS A 243 -7.55 -1.44 -16.99
CA LYS A 243 -7.69 -2.81 -17.51
C LYS A 243 -7.37 -3.87 -16.45
N LEU A 244 -6.31 -3.70 -15.67
CA LEU A 244 -5.93 -4.61 -14.59
C LEU A 244 -6.94 -4.57 -13.43
N GLN A 245 -7.47 -3.40 -13.08
CA GLN A 245 -8.55 -3.28 -12.09
C GLN A 245 -9.85 -3.95 -12.56
N ILE A 246 -10.23 -3.79 -13.84
CA ILE A 246 -11.39 -4.50 -14.40
C ILE A 246 -11.18 -6.02 -14.32
N ASN A 247 -9.98 -6.52 -14.63
CA ASN A 247 -9.66 -7.95 -14.52
C ASN A 247 -9.73 -8.46 -13.07
N GLU A 248 -9.18 -7.71 -12.09
CA GLU A 248 -9.27 -8.04 -10.67
C GLU A 248 -10.74 -8.09 -10.21
N ALA A 249 -11.55 -7.09 -10.57
CA ALA A 249 -12.96 -7.04 -10.23
C ALA A 249 -13.77 -8.21 -10.82
N ILE A 250 -13.53 -8.56 -12.09
CA ILE A 250 -14.17 -9.71 -12.75
C ILE A 250 -13.79 -11.02 -12.03
N LYS A 251 -12.50 -11.23 -11.74
CA LYS A 251 -12.03 -12.42 -11.01
C LYS A 251 -12.70 -12.55 -9.65
N THR A 252 -12.71 -11.49 -8.85
CA THR A 252 -13.36 -11.47 -7.54
C THR A 252 -14.87 -11.72 -7.64
N ALA A 253 -15.57 -11.13 -8.62
CA ALA A 253 -16.99 -11.37 -8.83
C ALA A 253 -17.28 -12.83 -9.20
N SER A 254 -16.44 -13.43 -10.05
CA SER A 254 -16.52 -14.85 -10.41
C SER A 254 -16.28 -15.77 -9.21
N GLU A 255 -15.32 -15.45 -8.33
CA GLU A 255 -15.07 -16.18 -7.08
C GLU A 255 -16.29 -16.13 -6.14
N ILE A 256 -16.94 -14.96 -6.00
CA ILE A 256 -18.18 -14.80 -5.21
C ILE A 256 -19.33 -15.63 -5.80
N ILE A 257 -19.54 -15.57 -7.11
CA ILE A 257 -20.64 -16.29 -7.80
C ILE A 257 -20.41 -17.81 -7.75
N SER A 258 -19.15 -18.26 -7.77
CA SER A 258 -18.77 -19.67 -7.59
C SER A 258 -19.12 -20.16 -6.18
N ASP A 259 -18.73 -19.42 -5.14
CA ASP A 259 -19.08 -19.73 -3.74
C ASP A 259 -20.61 -19.73 -3.49
N ILE A 260 -21.34 -18.79 -4.10
CA ILE A 260 -22.81 -18.78 -4.09
C ILE A 260 -23.36 -20.04 -4.79
N GLY A 261 -22.81 -20.41 -5.95
CA GLY A 261 -23.18 -21.61 -6.70
C GLY A 261 -22.98 -22.89 -5.90
N ASP A 262 -21.84 -23.04 -5.24
CA ASP A 262 -21.48 -24.20 -4.40
C ASP A 262 -22.25 -24.29 -3.08
N LYS A 263 -22.66 -23.16 -2.50
CA LYS A 263 -23.50 -23.13 -1.29
C LYS A 263 -24.97 -23.40 -1.62
N ALA A 264 -25.49 -22.77 -2.68
CA ALA A 264 -26.89 -22.91 -3.05
C ALA A 264 -27.19 -24.27 -3.68
N SER A 265 -26.30 -24.85 -4.50
CA SER A 265 -26.52 -26.16 -5.13
C SER A 265 -26.76 -27.29 -4.12
N LYS A 266 -26.19 -27.21 -2.91
CA LYS A 266 -26.46 -28.14 -1.80
C LYS A 266 -27.91 -28.11 -1.29
N ILE A 267 -28.66 -27.06 -1.61
CA ILE A 267 -30.05 -26.84 -1.19
C ILE A 267 -31.02 -26.96 -2.38
N ILE A 268 -30.66 -26.35 -3.52
CA ILE A 268 -31.54 -26.24 -4.72
C ILE A 268 -31.05 -27.02 -5.95
N GLY A 269 -30.00 -27.84 -5.79
CA GLY A 269 -29.51 -28.79 -6.78
C GLY A 269 -28.51 -28.25 -7.81
N ASP A 270 -27.81 -29.17 -8.48
CA ASP A 270 -26.68 -28.89 -9.38
C ASP A 270 -27.03 -27.97 -10.57
N LYS A 271 -28.31 -27.93 -10.98
CA LYS A 271 -28.78 -27.01 -12.02
C LYS A 271 -28.49 -25.54 -11.68
N TYR A 272 -28.45 -25.18 -10.39
CA TYR A 272 -28.09 -23.84 -9.97
C TYR A 272 -26.58 -23.58 -10.13
N LYS A 273 -25.73 -24.55 -9.80
CA LYS A 273 -24.28 -24.47 -10.04
C LYS A 273 -23.97 -24.26 -11.53
N VAL A 274 -24.61 -25.04 -12.41
CA VAL A 274 -24.51 -24.88 -13.87
C VAL A 274 -24.96 -23.48 -14.34
N ALA A 275 -25.91 -22.84 -13.64
CA ALA A 275 -26.29 -21.46 -13.94
C ALA A 275 -25.23 -20.45 -13.47
N SER A 276 -24.66 -20.61 -12.26
CA SER A 276 -23.52 -19.81 -11.78
C SER A 276 -22.31 -19.91 -12.71
N ASP A 277 -21.96 -21.12 -13.16
CA ASP A 277 -20.81 -21.34 -14.06
C ASP A 277 -20.99 -20.61 -15.40
N LYS A 278 -22.23 -20.55 -15.93
CA LYS A 278 -22.54 -19.75 -17.13
C LYS A 278 -22.35 -18.25 -16.90
N ILE A 279 -22.80 -17.73 -15.76
CA ILE A 279 -22.61 -16.31 -15.40
C ILE A 279 -21.12 -15.99 -15.25
N ILE A 280 -20.33 -16.89 -14.65
CA ILE A 280 -18.87 -16.75 -14.52
C ILE A 280 -18.21 -16.68 -15.90
N ASN A 281 -18.60 -17.53 -16.84
CA ASN A 281 -18.07 -17.50 -18.21
C ASN A 281 -18.42 -16.18 -18.92
N GLU A 282 -19.69 -15.72 -18.84
CA GLU A 282 -20.09 -14.43 -19.40
C GLU A 282 -19.33 -13.23 -18.78
N LEU A 283 -19.01 -13.30 -17.48
CA LEU A 283 -18.22 -12.29 -16.77
C LEU A 283 -16.75 -12.30 -17.19
N ASN A 284 -16.13 -13.47 -17.35
CA ASN A 284 -14.76 -13.58 -17.84
C ASN A 284 -14.62 -13.00 -19.25
N ASP A 285 -15.65 -13.19 -20.08
CA ASP A 285 -15.79 -12.61 -21.43
C ASP A 285 -16.30 -11.16 -21.43
N PHE A 286 -16.48 -10.50 -20.27
CA PHE A 286 -17.06 -9.16 -20.18
C PHE A 286 -16.10 -8.03 -20.57
N LYS A 287 -14.83 -8.33 -20.85
CA LYS A 287 -13.79 -7.34 -21.14
C LYS A 287 -14.17 -6.49 -22.35
N GLY A 288 -14.29 -5.17 -22.15
CA GLY A 288 -14.69 -4.21 -23.19
C GLY A 288 -16.20 -4.18 -23.50
N LYS A 289 -17.03 -5.03 -22.87
CA LYS A 289 -18.49 -4.98 -23.01
C LYS A 289 -19.08 -3.90 -22.10
N LYS A 290 -20.22 -3.33 -22.50
CA LYS A 290 -20.99 -2.38 -21.69
C LYS A 290 -22.08 -3.14 -20.92
N ILE A 291 -22.36 -2.70 -19.69
CA ILE A 291 -23.52 -3.16 -18.93
C ILE A 291 -24.78 -2.79 -19.73
N LYS A 292 -25.80 -3.67 -19.75
CA LYS A 292 -27.09 -3.39 -20.39
C LYS A 292 -27.70 -2.10 -19.80
N ASN A 293 -28.38 -1.32 -20.63
CA ASN A 293 -29.13 -0.16 -20.14
C ASN A 293 -30.28 -0.63 -19.23
N SER A 294 -30.79 0.28 -18.40
CA SER A 294 -31.83 -0.04 -17.40
C SER A 294 -33.12 -0.58 -18.01
N SER A 295 -33.53 -0.11 -19.19
CA SER A 295 -34.76 -0.57 -19.85
C SER A 295 -34.65 -2.04 -20.27
N ASP A 296 -33.53 -2.43 -20.87
CA ASP A 296 -33.32 -3.81 -21.30
C ASP A 296 -33.07 -4.75 -20.13
N ALA A 297 -32.46 -4.27 -19.04
CA ALA A 297 -32.34 -5.02 -17.80
C ALA A 297 -33.71 -5.28 -17.14
N LEU A 298 -34.58 -4.26 -17.06
CA LEU A 298 -35.93 -4.39 -16.50
C LEU A 298 -36.80 -5.35 -17.32
N LYS A 299 -36.79 -5.28 -18.66
CA LYS A 299 -37.52 -6.23 -19.53
C LYS A 299 -37.10 -7.69 -19.33
N ILE A 300 -35.84 -7.96 -18.98
CA ILE A 300 -35.35 -9.30 -18.66
C ILE A 300 -35.82 -9.73 -17.25
N LEU A 301 -35.80 -8.79 -16.29
CA LEU A 301 -36.29 -9.03 -14.94
C LEU A 301 -37.80 -9.31 -14.90
N GLU A 302 -38.61 -8.54 -15.63
CA GLU A 302 -40.07 -8.75 -15.76
C GLU A 302 -40.41 -10.16 -16.26
N LYS A 303 -39.71 -10.65 -17.30
CA LYS A 303 -39.87 -12.03 -17.79
C LYS A 303 -39.53 -13.08 -16.73
N THR A 304 -38.60 -12.77 -15.84
CA THR A 304 -38.21 -13.66 -14.74
C THR A 304 -39.24 -13.65 -13.61
N ILE A 305 -39.72 -12.47 -13.20
CA ILE A 305 -40.72 -12.30 -12.15
C ILE A 305 -42.09 -12.88 -12.57
N ASN A 306 -42.46 -12.72 -13.84
CA ASN A 306 -43.72 -13.25 -14.37
C ASN A 306 -43.69 -14.76 -14.68
N ASN A 307 -42.60 -15.46 -14.33
CA ASN A 307 -42.52 -16.92 -14.48
C ASN A 307 -43.46 -17.61 -13.48
N PRO A 308 -44.48 -18.39 -13.92
CA PRO A 308 -45.46 -19.01 -13.02
C PRO A 308 -44.85 -20.06 -12.07
N TYR A 309 -43.62 -20.52 -12.31
CA TYR A 309 -42.88 -21.42 -11.43
C TYR A 309 -42.06 -20.70 -10.35
N LEU A 310 -41.86 -19.38 -10.46
CA LEU A 310 -41.12 -18.57 -9.48
C LEU A 310 -42.08 -17.99 -8.41
N LYS A 311 -42.63 -18.87 -7.56
CA LYS A 311 -43.55 -18.46 -6.48
C LYS A 311 -42.82 -18.32 -5.15
N VAL A 312 -42.69 -17.09 -4.66
CA VAL A 312 -42.23 -16.81 -3.29
C VAL A 312 -43.43 -16.89 -2.34
N HIS A 313 -43.33 -17.67 -1.27
CA HIS A 313 -44.42 -17.84 -0.31
C HIS A 313 -44.61 -16.58 0.58
N LYS A 314 -45.84 -16.33 1.02
CA LYS A 314 -46.23 -15.09 1.74
C LYS A 314 -45.45 -14.86 3.05
N LYS A 315 -44.94 -15.92 3.70
CA LYS A 315 -44.13 -15.82 4.92
C LYS A 315 -42.64 -15.57 4.63
N ASP A 316 -42.18 -15.95 3.44
CA ASP A 316 -40.76 -15.97 3.08
C ASP A 316 -40.33 -14.59 2.56
N LEU A 317 -41.20 -13.90 1.81
CA LEU A 317 -40.92 -12.55 1.30
C LEU A 317 -40.63 -11.53 2.44
N PRO A 318 -41.39 -11.47 3.55
CA PRO A 318 -41.02 -10.66 4.72
C PRO A 318 -39.69 -11.07 5.34
N ALA A 319 -39.40 -12.37 5.43
CA ALA A 319 -38.15 -12.87 5.99
C ALA A 319 -36.92 -12.48 5.14
N ILE A 320 -37.03 -12.59 3.81
CA ILE A 320 -36.01 -12.13 2.86
C ILE A 320 -35.84 -10.61 2.95
N SER A 321 -36.94 -9.85 2.98
CA SER A 321 -36.89 -8.38 3.14
C SER A 321 -36.21 -7.97 4.45
N GLN A 322 -36.51 -8.65 5.55
CA GLN A 322 -35.90 -8.38 6.85
C GLN A 322 -34.42 -8.77 6.88
N ALA A 323 -34.04 -9.88 6.26
CA ALA A 323 -32.64 -10.29 6.11
C ALA A 323 -31.81 -9.25 5.34
N ILE A 324 -32.37 -8.68 4.25
CA ILE A 324 -31.74 -7.60 3.49
C ILE A 324 -31.62 -6.33 4.35
N LYS A 325 -32.66 -5.93 5.09
CA LYS A 325 -32.62 -4.76 5.99
C LYS A 325 -31.62 -4.89 7.15
N PHE A 326 -31.29 -6.11 7.56
CA PHE A 326 -30.25 -6.37 8.57
C PHE A 326 -28.82 -6.37 8.00
N ILE A 327 -28.62 -6.18 6.70
CA ILE A 327 -27.28 -6.03 6.12
C ILE A 327 -26.71 -4.67 6.55
N ASP A 328 -25.70 -4.72 7.41
CA ASP A 328 -24.86 -3.56 7.71
C ASP A 328 -24.03 -3.19 6.46
N GLY A 329 -24.48 -2.16 5.74
CA GLY A 329 -23.84 -1.65 4.52
C GLY A 329 -22.41 -1.15 4.74
N LYS A 330 -22.06 -0.70 5.96
CA LYS A 330 -20.69 -0.31 6.31
C LYS A 330 -19.81 -1.56 6.39
N LYS A 331 -20.24 -2.57 7.15
CA LYS A 331 -19.54 -3.86 7.29
C LYS A 331 -19.45 -4.61 5.96
N LEU A 332 -20.48 -4.53 5.11
CA LEU A 332 -20.44 -5.08 3.75
C LEU A 332 -19.42 -4.34 2.87
N SER A 333 -19.39 -3.00 2.91
CA SER A 333 -18.40 -2.20 2.18
C SER A 333 -16.97 -2.51 2.63
N GLU A 334 -16.73 -2.61 3.93
CA GLU A 334 -15.44 -3.01 4.51
C GLU A 334 -15.04 -4.43 4.08
N ASN A 335 -15.98 -5.39 4.10
CA ASN A 335 -15.77 -6.75 3.60
C ASN A 335 -15.49 -6.78 2.08
N LEU A 336 -16.18 -6.00 1.26
CA LEU A 336 -15.93 -5.96 -0.19
C LEU A 336 -14.61 -5.27 -0.52
N TYR A 337 -14.21 -4.27 0.27
CA TYR A 337 -12.86 -3.74 0.19
C TYR A 337 -11.80 -4.80 0.55
N LYS A 338 -12.10 -5.87 1.31
CA LYS A 338 -11.20 -7.04 1.45
C LYS A 338 -10.90 -7.56 0.07
N LEU A 339 -11.92 -7.93 -0.68
CA LEU A 339 -11.79 -8.90 -1.76
C LEU A 339 -10.97 -8.39 -2.97
N GLY A 340 -10.73 -7.08 -3.10
CA GLY A 340 -9.78 -6.56 -4.09
C GLY A 340 -9.61 -5.04 -4.06
N SER A 341 -8.52 -4.56 -4.65
CA SER A 341 -8.23 -3.12 -4.77
C SER A 341 -9.29 -2.38 -5.60
N SER A 342 -9.82 -3.05 -6.62
CA SER A 342 -10.87 -2.56 -7.54
C SER A 342 -12.21 -2.29 -6.87
N PHE A 343 -12.43 -2.81 -5.65
CA PHE A 343 -13.62 -2.48 -4.89
C PHE A 343 -13.53 -1.12 -4.18
N LYS A 344 -12.33 -0.54 -4.01
CA LYS A 344 -12.04 0.67 -3.22
C LYS A 344 -12.35 1.99 -3.93
N LEU A 345 -13.63 2.27 -4.20
CA LEU A 345 -14.08 3.60 -4.62
C LEU A 345 -14.87 4.26 -3.49
N ALA A 346 -14.50 5.50 -3.14
CA ALA A 346 -14.98 6.19 -1.95
C ALA A 346 -16.52 6.35 -1.88
N ASP A 347 -17.18 6.50 -3.03
CA ASP A 347 -18.64 6.67 -3.15
C ASP A 347 -19.48 5.40 -2.96
N LYS A 348 -18.88 4.23 -2.65
CA LYS A 348 -19.64 2.98 -2.63
C LYS A 348 -20.51 2.76 -1.39
N PHE A 349 -20.24 3.39 -0.24
CA PHE A 349 -21.11 3.26 0.94
C PHE A 349 -22.56 3.71 0.61
N LEU A 350 -22.70 4.88 -0.02
CA LEU A 350 -23.97 5.45 -0.51
C LEU A 350 -24.62 4.65 -1.67
N LYS A 351 -23.98 3.57 -2.14
CA LYS A 351 -24.49 2.63 -3.16
C LYS A 351 -24.79 1.23 -2.60
N PHE A 352 -24.54 0.99 -1.32
CA PHE A 352 -24.95 -0.22 -0.60
C PHE A 352 -26.09 0.06 0.39
N GLU A 353 -26.26 1.31 0.79
CA GLU A 353 -27.41 1.80 1.59
C GLU A 353 -28.65 2.11 0.72
N LYS A 354 -28.45 2.23 -0.60
CA LYS A 354 -29.49 2.33 -1.63
C LYS A 354 -29.65 1.01 -2.37
#